data_AF-C3YFU1-F1
#
_entry.id   AF-C3YFU1-F1
#
_cell.length_a   1.000
_cell.length_b   1.000
_cell.length_c   1.000
_cell.angle_alpha   90.00
_cell.angle_beta   90.00
_cell.angle_gamma   90.00
#
_symmetry.space_group_name_H-M   'P 1'
#
loop_
_entity.id
_entity.type
_entity.pdbx_description
1 polymer ?
#
loop_
_entity_poly.entity_id
_entity_poly.type
_entity_poly.pdbx_seq_one_letter_code
_entity_poly.pdbx_strand_id
1 'polypeptide(L)'
;MAPVLSELVHWLVCLANECLKIWSRAGGQEAIFATFGYMDCDNALISAQSRLGSLVPGFRFNLGFSGYFYHSGDDIEDIGDDALLANAHEFWWFPHMWAHTQPHTFTNETSLREQMILNKRFAKEHGIPTDGGYAVAPHHSGVYPVHVPLYEAWRKVWGIKVTSTEEYPHLRPPRHRRGFIYKNIVVLPRQTCGLFTHTIFIDKYPGGRSRLEESIHGGELFQTFINSRVNIFMTHLSNYGNDRLALYTFESVIKFVQCWTNLQLKTVPPMELGRKYFDLYPEEANPVWQNPCDDKRHLAIWSKYKTCDRLPRFLVIGPQKTGTTALYAFLSMHPNILSNFPSSKTFEEVQFFNGANYYRGIDWYMEFFPTPSNSSLQYLFEKSATYFDNELVPKRAHALLPRAKIVTILINPARRAYSWYQLLILDGDQLRTDPVSTMWKTQKFLKVKPHFDYDSHLRYILEIHLLILDGDQLRTDPVSTMWKTQKFLKVKPHFDYDSHLRYILEIHVC
;
A
#
# COMPACT_ATOMS: atom_id res chain seq x y z
N MET A 1 30.48 2.70 -24.33
CA MET A 1 29.52 1.95 -25.17
C MET A 1 29.02 0.77 -24.33
N ALA A 2 27.77 0.61 -23.92
CA ALA A 2 26.48 1.19 -24.29
C ALA A 2 25.55 1.26 -23.04
N PRO A 3 24.87 2.39 -22.77
CA PRO A 3 23.71 2.42 -21.88
C PRO A 3 22.39 2.79 -22.58
N VAL A 4 22.36 2.94 -23.91
CA VAL A 4 21.14 3.38 -24.62
C VAL A 4 20.17 2.22 -24.92
N LEU A 5 20.64 0.97 -24.98
CA LEU A 5 19.80 -0.18 -25.32
C LEU A 5 18.88 -0.66 -24.19
N SER A 6 19.20 -0.39 -22.91
CA SER A 6 18.33 -0.76 -21.78
C SER A 6 17.07 0.10 -21.68
N GLU A 7 17.06 1.27 -22.32
CA GLU A 7 15.91 2.18 -22.29
C GLU A 7 14.74 1.71 -23.16
N LEU A 8 14.98 0.78 -24.10
CA LEU A 8 13.97 0.29 -25.03
C LEU A 8 13.38 -1.07 -24.64
N VAL A 9 13.86 -1.73 -23.57
CA VAL A 9 13.34 -3.04 -23.15
C VAL A 9 12.16 -2.87 -22.21
N HIS A 10 10.99 -3.31 -22.65
CA HIS A 10 9.77 -3.33 -21.84
C HIS A 10 9.42 -4.77 -21.50
N TRP A 11 9.09 -5.01 -20.23
CA TRP A 11 8.78 -6.33 -19.72
C TRP A 11 7.28 -6.57 -19.73
N LEU A 12 6.85 -7.70 -20.27
CA LEU A 12 5.44 -8.07 -20.40
C LEU A 12 5.16 -9.39 -19.69
N VAL A 13 4.13 -9.39 -18.84
CA VAL A 13 3.51 -10.61 -18.30
C VAL A 13 1.99 -10.49 -18.47
N CYS A 14 1.40 -11.41 -19.22
CA CYS A 14 -0.05 -11.56 -19.30
C CYS A 14 -0.52 -12.58 -18.26
N LEU A 15 -1.37 -12.12 -17.34
CA LEU A 15 -1.92 -12.95 -16.29
C LEU A 15 -3.37 -13.28 -16.63
N ALA A 16 -3.68 -14.56 -16.78
CA ALA A 16 -5.05 -15.06 -16.80
C ALA A 16 -5.42 -15.45 -15.37
N ASN A 17 -6.18 -14.60 -14.68
CA ASN A 17 -6.77 -14.96 -13.39
C ASN A 17 -7.90 -15.98 -13.62
N GLU A 18 -8.21 -16.76 -12.58
CA GLU A 18 -9.40 -17.62 -12.54
C GLU A 18 -9.39 -18.80 -13.55
N CYS A 19 -8.22 -19.37 -13.82
CA CYS A 19 -8.10 -20.66 -14.49
C CYS A 19 -8.59 -21.77 -13.54
N LEU A 20 -9.43 -22.71 -14.03
CA LEU A 20 -10.17 -23.68 -13.20
C LEU A 20 -11.25 -23.04 -12.29
N LYS A 21 -11.75 -21.86 -12.66
CA LYS A 21 -12.94 -21.25 -12.07
C LYS A 21 -13.88 -20.89 -13.22
N ILE A 22 -14.72 -21.83 -13.59
CA ILE A 22 -15.84 -21.57 -14.48
C ILE A 22 -17.05 -21.30 -13.55
N TRP A 23 -17.40 -20.02 -13.45
CA TRP A 23 -18.60 -19.46 -12.79
C TRP A 23 -18.70 -19.56 -11.26
N SER A 24 -18.39 -18.45 -10.59
CA SER A 24 -19.12 -18.07 -9.38
C SER A 24 -20.42 -17.39 -9.81
N ARG A 25 -21.58 -17.95 -9.42
CA ARG A 25 -22.87 -17.25 -9.36
C ARG A 25 -22.82 -16.10 -8.34
N ALA A 26 -21.93 -15.14 -8.52
CA ALA A 26 -21.83 -13.98 -7.64
C ALA A 26 -22.93 -12.97 -8.00
N GLY A 27 -24.10 -13.10 -7.37
CA GLY A 27 -24.99 -11.96 -7.16
C GLY A 27 -26.13 -11.72 -8.15
N GLY A 28 -26.79 -12.76 -8.65
CA GLY A 28 -28.14 -12.61 -9.24
C GLY A 28 -28.22 -11.90 -10.60
N GLN A 29 -27.11 -11.77 -11.32
CA GLN A 29 -27.12 -11.45 -12.76
C GLN A 29 -26.83 -12.72 -13.56
N GLU A 30 -27.56 -12.87 -14.67
CA GLU A 30 -27.61 -14.04 -15.56
C GLU A 30 -26.22 -14.65 -15.80
N ALA A 31 -26.13 -15.98 -15.69
CA ALA A 31 -24.94 -16.73 -16.05
C ALA A 31 -24.63 -16.48 -17.54
N ILE A 32 -23.59 -15.72 -17.83
CA ILE A 32 -23.15 -15.45 -19.20
C ILE A 32 -22.30 -16.64 -19.63
N PHE A 33 -22.91 -17.74 -20.06
CA PHE A 33 -22.24 -18.94 -20.57
C PHE A 33 -21.00 -18.59 -21.41
N ALA A 34 -19.81 -18.80 -20.85
CA ALA A 34 -18.61 -18.89 -21.66
C ALA A 34 -18.41 -20.36 -21.92
N THR A 35 -18.83 -20.85 -23.08
CA THR A 35 -18.51 -22.21 -23.50
C THR A 35 -16.99 -22.32 -23.62
N PHE A 36 -16.34 -22.87 -22.60
CA PHE A 36 -14.97 -23.44 -22.68
C PHE A 36 -14.99 -24.83 -23.31
N GLY A 37 -16.10 -25.18 -23.95
CA GLY A 37 -16.43 -26.51 -24.39
C GLY A 37 -15.71 -27.00 -25.65
N TYR A 38 -14.47 -26.61 -25.89
CA TYR A 38 -13.69 -27.26 -26.94
C TYR A 38 -12.25 -27.39 -26.49
N MET A 39 -11.67 -28.59 -26.72
CA MET A 39 -10.22 -28.83 -26.81
C MET A 39 -9.47 -27.75 -27.62
N ASP A 40 -10.17 -26.95 -28.41
CA ASP A 40 -9.66 -25.82 -29.18
C ASP A 40 -9.21 -24.62 -28.31
N CYS A 41 -9.69 -24.43 -27.07
CA CYS A 41 -9.23 -23.29 -26.25
C CYS A 41 -7.82 -23.48 -25.67
N ASP A 42 -7.49 -24.65 -25.13
CA ASP A 42 -6.13 -24.92 -24.64
C ASP A 42 -5.12 -24.97 -25.78
N ASN A 43 -5.51 -25.62 -26.88
CA ASN A 43 -4.75 -25.57 -28.13
C ASN A 43 -4.60 -24.13 -28.65
N ALA A 44 -5.63 -23.29 -28.51
CA ALA A 44 -5.55 -21.87 -28.88
C ALA A 44 -4.61 -21.09 -27.95
N LEU A 45 -4.58 -21.38 -26.64
CA LEU A 45 -3.64 -20.77 -25.70
C LEU A 45 -2.19 -21.18 -26.00
N ILE A 46 -1.92 -22.47 -26.23
CA ILE A 46 -0.59 -22.97 -26.58
C ILE A 46 -0.15 -22.42 -27.95
N SER A 47 -1.05 -22.44 -28.94
CA SER A 47 -0.80 -21.88 -30.26
C SER A 47 -0.55 -20.37 -30.22
N ALA A 48 -1.34 -19.62 -29.44
CA ALA A 48 -1.13 -18.20 -29.21
C ALA A 48 0.16 -17.92 -28.44
N GLN A 49 0.50 -18.75 -27.44
CA GLN A 49 1.76 -18.65 -26.71
C GLN A 49 2.95 -18.82 -27.66
N SER A 50 2.89 -19.75 -28.60
CA SER A 50 3.92 -19.93 -29.64
C SER A 50 4.03 -18.70 -30.55
N ARG A 51 2.90 -18.19 -31.07
CA ARG A 51 2.87 -16.96 -31.89
C ARG A 51 3.41 -15.76 -31.12
N LEU A 52 2.91 -15.52 -29.91
CA LEU A 52 3.35 -14.44 -29.05
C LEU A 52 4.82 -14.61 -28.64
N GLY A 53 5.32 -15.83 -28.45
CA GLY A 53 6.72 -16.12 -28.18
C GLY A 53 7.67 -15.72 -29.30
N SER A 54 7.20 -15.78 -30.57
CA SER A 54 7.96 -15.27 -31.71
C SER A 54 8.04 -13.73 -31.76
N LEU A 55 7.05 -13.05 -31.18
CA LEU A 55 7.00 -11.59 -31.09
C LEU A 55 7.69 -11.08 -29.81
N VAL A 56 7.56 -11.81 -28.70
CA VAL A 56 8.00 -11.44 -27.36
C VAL A 56 8.83 -12.59 -26.80
N PRO A 57 10.17 -12.53 -26.86
CA PRO A 57 11.03 -13.60 -26.38
C PRO A 57 10.77 -13.95 -24.92
N GLY A 58 10.62 -15.25 -24.65
CA GLY A 58 10.33 -15.79 -23.32
C GLY A 58 8.85 -15.72 -22.92
N PHE A 59 7.95 -15.33 -23.84
CA PHE A 59 6.53 -15.23 -23.52
C PHE A 59 5.96 -16.58 -23.08
N ARG A 60 5.28 -16.54 -21.93
CA ARG A 60 4.55 -17.66 -21.37
C ARG A 60 3.35 -17.13 -20.61
N PHE A 61 2.18 -17.72 -20.82
CA PHE A 61 1.01 -17.38 -20.02
C PHE A 61 1.23 -17.81 -18.58
N ASN A 62 0.72 -16.99 -17.65
CA ASN A 62 0.75 -17.28 -16.23
C ASN A 62 -0.69 -17.37 -15.72
N LEU A 63 -1.08 -18.56 -15.29
CA LEU A 63 -2.45 -18.97 -15.03
C LEU A 63 -2.72 -19.03 -13.52
N GLY A 64 -3.80 -18.39 -13.09
CA GLY A 64 -4.19 -18.34 -11.68
C GLY A 64 -5.21 -19.40 -11.34
N PHE A 65 -4.98 -20.27 -10.35
CA PHE A 65 -5.89 -21.40 -10.08
C PHE A 65 -6.57 -21.39 -8.71
N SER A 66 -7.80 -21.90 -8.70
CA SER A 66 -8.66 -22.12 -7.54
C SER A 66 -9.29 -23.51 -7.57
N GLY A 67 -8.66 -24.49 -6.92
CA GLY A 67 -9.03 -25.91 -7.04
C GLY A 67 -10.42 -26.29 -6.50
N TYR A 68 -11.12 -25.39 -5.78
CA TYR A 68 -12.46 -25.68 -5.30
C TYR A 68 -13.49 -25.87 -6.42
N PHE A 69 -13.26 -25.24 -7.58
CA PHE A 69 -14.20 -25.23 -8.70
C PHE A 69 -13.83 -26.23 -9.80
N TYR A 70 -12.79 -27.06 -9.59
CA TYR A 70 -12.45 -28.11 -10.53
C TYR A 70 -13.63 -29.06 -10.70
N HIS A 71 -13.99 -29.37 -11.94
CA HIS A 71 -15.14 -30.21 -12.29
C HIS A 71 -16.47 -29.74 -11.66
N SER A 72 -16.69 -28.43 -11.67
CA SER A 72 -17.95 -27.82 -11.23
C SER A 72 -18.81 -27.30 -12.39
N GLY A 73 -18.38 -27.54 -13.63
CA GLY A 73 -19.00 -27.07 -14.86
C GLY A 73 -19.96 -28.09 -15.48
N ASP A 74 -20.25 -27.92 -16.77
CA ASP A 74 -20.84 -28.96 -17.61
C ASP A 74 -19.79 -29.96 -18.15
N ASP A 75 -20.24 -31.06 -18.76
CA ASP A 75 -19.36 -32.12 -19.28
C ASP A 75 -18.25 -31.58 -20.21
N ILE A 76 -18.52 -30.50 -20.93
CA ILE A 76 -17.58 -29.94 -21.91
C ILE A 76 -16.59 -29.01 -21.24
N GLU A 77 -17.02 -28.27 -20.22
CA GLU A 77 -16.17 -27.45 -19.35
C GLU A 77 -15.19 -28.33 -18.56
N ASP A 78 -15.66 -29.47 -18.03
CA ASP A 78 -14.83 -30.41 -17.26
C ASP A 78 -13.74 -31.07 -18.13
N ILE A 79 -14.05 -31.36 -19.40
CA ILE A 79 -13.05 -31.80 -20.38
C ILE A 79 -12.00 -30.70 -20.63
N GLY A 80 -12.42 -29.42 -20.64
CA GLY A 80 -11.51 -28.29 -20.76
C GLY A 80 -10.59 -28.15 -19.54
N ASP A 81 -11.12 -28.31 -18.34
CA ASP A 81 -10.30 -28.34 -17.11
C ASP A 81 -9.25 -29.44 -17.15
N ASP A 82 -9.62 -30.65 -17.60
CA ASP A 82 -8.70 -31.78 -17.74
C ASP A 82 -7.64 -31.55 -18.81
N ALA A 83 -8.01 -30.99 -19.96
CA ALA A 83 -7.10 -30.67 -21.04
C ALA A 83 -6.09 -29.58 -20.63
N LEU A 84 -6.54 -28.56 -19.87
CA LEU A 84 -5.67 -27.53 -19.34
C LEU A 84 -4.65 -28.10 -18.34
N LEU A 85 -5.09 -29.00 -17.45
CA LEU A 85 -4.21 -29.67 -16.48
C LEU A 85 -3.24 -30.67 -17.13
N ALA A 86 -3.67 -31.40 -18.16
CA ALA A 86 -2.79 -32.26 -18.95
C ALA A 86 -1.62 -31.47 -19.58
N ASN A 87 -1.86 -30.19 -19.89
CA ASN A 87 -0.86 -29.27 -20.44
C ASN A 87 -0.28 -28.31 -19.38
N ALA A 88 -0.41 -28.59 -18.08
CA ALA A 88 0.03 -27.65 -17.03
C ALA A 88 1.52 -27.27 -17.13
N HIS A 89 2.37 -28.17 -17.63
CA HIS A 89 3.80 -27.93 -17.82
C HIS A 89 4.13 -26.88 -18.92
N GLU A 90 3.16 -26.50 -19.76
CA GLU A 90 3.30 -25.45 -20.78
C GLU A 90 3.12 -24.03 -20.23
N PHE A 91 2.55 -23.90 -19.03
CA PHE A 91 2.16 -22.60 -18.45
C PHE A 91 2.89 -22.29 -17.13
N TRP A 92 3.06 -21.01 -16.81
CA TRP A 92 3.35 -20.62 -15.42
C TRP A 92 2.06 -20.63 -14.62
N TRP A 93 2.19 -20.84 -13.31
CA TRP A 93 1.05 -20.95 -12.42
C TRP A 93 1.22 -20.10 -11.18
N PHE A 94 0.09 -19.59 -10.67
CA PHE A 94 0.03 -18.95 -9.37
C PHE A 94 -1.25 -19.35 -8.61
N PRO A 95 -1.17 -19.50 -7.27
CA PRO A 95 -2.36 -19.79 -6.48
C PRO A 95 -3.27 -18.55 -6.41
N HIS A 96 -4.57 -18.77 -6.53
CA HIS A 96 -5.60 -17.74 -6.49
C HIS A 96 -6.67 -17.99 -5.40
N MET A 97 -6.23 -18.54 -4.25
CA MET A 97 -7.07 -19.04 -3.14
C MET A 97 -7.95 -20.24 -3.53
N TRP A 98 -8.36 -21.05 -2.55
CA TRP A 98 -9.12 -22.28 -2.77
C TRP A 98 -10.46 -22.05 -3.48
N ALA A 99 -11.36 -21.30 -2.86
CA ALA A 99 -12.69 -20.98 -3.39
C ALA A 99 -12.80 -19.53 -3.86
N HIS A 100 -11.70 -18.96 -4.40
CA HIS A 100 -11.62 -17.55 -4.81
C HIS A 100 -12.05 -16.56 -3.68
N THR A 101 -11.84 -16.95 -2.43
CA THR A 101 -12.28 -16.17 -1.27
C THR A 101 -11.36 -14.96 -1.07
N GLN A 102 -11.98 -13.79 -0.86
CA GLN A 102 -11.25 -12.54 -0.68
C GLN A 102 -10.53 -12.52 0.68
N PRO A 103 -9.20 -12.34 0.74
CA PRO A 103 -8.46 -12.50 1.98
C PRO A 103 -8.89 -11.58 3.14
N HIS A 104 -9.36 -10.36 2.85
CA HIS A 104 -9.78 -9.41 3.88
C HIS A 104 -10.99 -9.85 4.72
N THR A 105 -11.74 -10.83 4.22
CA THR A 105 -12.93 -11.38 4.90
C THR A 105 -12.55 -12.28 6.08
N PHE A 106 -11.31 -12.77 6.10
CA PHE A 106 -10.75 -13.54 7.20
C PHE A 106 -10.12 -12.62 8.24
N THR A 107 -10.29 -12.95 9.52
CA THR A 107 -9.65 -12.23 10.63
C THR A 107 -8.36 -12.88 11.07
N ASN A 108 -8.31 -14.20 11.01
CA ASN A 108 -7.23 -15.01 11.54
C ASN A 108 -6.39 -15.60 10.41
N GLU A 109 -5.08 -15.56 10.60
CA GLU A 109 -4.10 -16.20 9.72
C GLU A 109 -4.36 -17.70 9.57
N THR A 110 -4.82 -18.38 10.63
CA THR A 110 -5.07 -19.83 10.61
C THR A 110 -6.08 -20.23 9.53
N SER A 111 -7.23 -19.56 9.45
CA SER A 111 -8.27 -19.89 8.47
C SER A 111 -7.81 -19.60 7.04
N LEU A 112 -7.06 -18.51 6.82
CA LEU A 112 -6.43 -18.24 5.52
C LEU A 112 -5.46 -19.36 5.12
N ARG A 113 -4.64 -19.83 6.08
CA ARG A 113 -3.68 -20.91 5.83
C ARG A 113 -4.37 -22.21 5.48
N GLU A 114 -5.46 -22.56 6.15
CA GLU A 114 -6.25 -23.76 5.83
C GLU A 114 -6.74 -23.74 4.39
N GLN A 115 -7.32 -22.62 3.94
CA GLN A 115 -7.73 -22.43 2.54
C GLN A 115 -6.55 -22.57 1.57
N MET A 116 -5.41 -21.95 1.89
CA MET A 116 -4.21 -22.05 1.06
C MET A 116 -3.63 -23.48 1.01
N ILE A 117 -3.72 -24.24 2.11
CA ILE A 117 -3.26 -25.63 2.18
C ILE A 117 -4.12 -26.53 1.30
N LEU A 118 -5.45 -26.34 1.29
CA LEU A 118 -6.35 -27.05 0.38
C LEU A 118 -5.97 -26.80 -1.08
N ASN A 119 -5.79 -25.54 -1.46
CA ASN A 119 -5.40 -25.18 -2.82
C ASN A 119 -4.00 -25.72 -3.19
N LYS A 120 -3.07 -25.77 -2.23
CA LYS A 120 -1.73 -26.36 -2.44
C LYS A 120 -1.77 -27.87 -2.59
N ARG A 121 -2.66 -28.56 -1.87
CA ARG A 121 -2.86 -30.00 -2.01
C ARG A 121 -3.37 -30.32 -3.42
N PHE A 122 -4.43 -29.63 -3.84
CA PHE A 122 -4.97 -29.75 -5.19
C PHE A 122 -3.91 -29.58 -6.26
N ALA A 123 -3.08 -28.52 -6.16
CA ALA A 123 -1.99 -28.27 -7.09
C ALA A 123 -1.02 -29.45 -7.21
N LYS A 124 -0.66 -30.06 -6.07
CA LYS A 124 0.24 -31.22 -6.06
C LYS A 124 -0.40 -32.47 -6.66
N GLU A 125 -1.67 -32.70 -6.36
CA GLU A 125 -2.44 -33.85 -6.87
C GLU A 125 -2.59 -33.79 -8.40
N HIS A 126 -2.69 -32.58 -8.96
CA HIS A 126 -2.89 -32.36 -10.40
C HIS A 126 -1.61 -31.90 -11.14
N GLY A 127 -0.43 -32.07 -10.54
CA GLY A 127 0.85 -31.79 -11.21
C GLY A 127 1.14 -30.30 -11.51
N ILE A 128 0.41 -29.37 -10.89
CA ILE A 128 0.64 -27.92 -11.02
C ILE A 128 1.91 -27.52 -10.25
N PRO A 129 2.88 -26.81 -10.88
CA PRO A 129 4.06 -26.30 -10.18
C PRO A 129 3.72 -25.41 -8.98
N THR A 130 4.37 -25.63 -7.84
CA THR A 130 4.06 -24.91 -6.57
C THR A 130 5.20 -24.06 -6.03
N ASP A 131 6.31 -23.97 -6.74
CA ASP A 131 7.56 -23.30 -6.36
C ASP A 131 7.78 -21.96 -7.08
N GLY A 132 6.80 -21.47 -7.84
CA GLY A 132 6.90 -20.25 -8.63
C GLY A 132 7.09 -18.95 -7.83
N GLY A 133 6.89 -18.97 -6.50
CA GLY A 133 7.15 -17.81 -5.61
C GLY A 133 6.26 -16.58 -5.85
N TYR A 134 5.23 -16.72 -6.70
CA TYR A 134 4.32 -15.67 -7.13
C TYR A 134 2.86 -16.03 -6.81
N ALA A 135 2.08 -15.07 -6.32
CA ALA A 135 0.65 -15.25 -6.05
C ALA A 135 -0.13 -13.97 -6.37
N VAL A 136 -1.43 -14.11 -6.63
CA VAL A 136 -2.37 -12.99 -6.73
C VAL A 136 -3.55 -13.30 -5.83
N ALA A 137 -3.97 -12.34 -5.02
CA ALA A 137 -5.17 -12.50 -4.21
C ALA A 137 -6.43 -12.21 -5.05
N PRO A 138 -7.54 -12.95 -4.84
CA PRO A 138 -8.84 -12.62 -5.40
C PRO A 138 -9.20 -11.16 -5.20
N HIS A 139 -9.61 -10.49 -6.30
CA HIS A 139 -9.94 -9.06 -6.34
C HIS A 139 -8.83 -8.13 -5.82
N HIS A 140 -7.57 -8.59 -5.79
CA HIS A 140 -6.43 -7.88 -5.19
C HIS A 140 -6.58 -7.54 -3.70
N SER A 141 -7.59 -8.14 -3.06
CA SER A 141 -7.91 -7.86 -1.68
C SER A 141 -6.80 -8.31 -0.74
N GLY A 142 -6.48 -7.44 0.23
CA GLY A 142 -5.46 -7.70 1.23
C GLY A 142 -4.03 -7.52 0.73
N VAL A 143 -3.80 -7.39 -0.59
CA VAL A 143 -2.51 -6.94 -1.14
C VAL A 143 -2.36 -5.45 -0.88
N TYR A 144 -3.37 -4.67 -1.29
CA TYR A 144 -3.55 -3.28 -0.91
C TYR A 144 -5.04 -2.90 -0.87
N PRO A 145 -5.55 -2.29 0.22
CA PRO A 145 -4.87 -2.06 1.50
C PRO A 145 -4.35 -3.37 2.11
N VAL A 146 -3.19 -3.29 2.75
CA VAL A 146 -2.49 -4.46 3.28
C VAL A 146 -3.36 -5.16 4.34
N HIS A 147 -3.48 -6.48 4.21
CA HIS A 147 -4.03 -7.36 5.23
C HIS A 147 -2.92 -8.29 5.72
N VAL A 148 -2.38 -8.02 6.91
CA VAL A 148 -1.19 -8.70 7.43
C VAL A 148 -1.29 -10.24 7.42
N PRO A 149 -2.42 -10.85 7.82
CA PRO A 149 -2.58 -12.30 7.77
C PRO A 149 -2.35 -12.92 6.37
N LEU A 150 -2.67 -12.21 5.29
CA LEU A 150 -2.43 -12.67 3.91
C LEU A 150 -0.93 -12.87 3.65
N TYR A 151 -0.11 -11.86 3.95
CA TYR A 151 1.33 -11.90 3.72
C TYR A 151 2.01 -12.99 4.55
N GLU A 152 1.55 -13.20 5.79
CA GLU A 152 2.04 -14.27 6.65
C GLU A 152 1.67 -15.66 6.13
N ALA A 153 0.40 -15.86 5.76
CA ALA A 153 -0.09 -17.12 5.21
C ALA A 153 0.61 -17.47 3.88
N TRP A 154 0.76 -16.49 2.98
CA TRP A 154 1.49 -16.65 1.72
C TRP A 154 2.93 -17.10 1.93
N ARG A 155 3.65 -16.46 2.85
CA ARG A 155 5.04 -16.83 3.17
C ARG A 155 5.11 -18.24 3.75
N LYS A 156 4.23 -18.59 4.68
CA LYS A 156 4.27 -19.88 5.40
C LYS A 156 3.80 -21.06 4.54
N VAL A 157 2.78 -20.89 3.71
CA VAL A 157 2.19 -21.98 2.94
C VAL A 157 2.84 -22.13 1.56
N TRP A 158 3.03 -21.02 0.85
CA TRP A 158 3.48 -21.02 -0.54
C TRP A 158 4.92 -20.55 -0.73
N GLY A 159 5.50 -19.88 0.27
CA GLY A 159 6.84 -19.29 0.13
C GLY A 159 6.86 -18.07 -0.80
N ILE A 160 5.73 -17.37 -0.95
CA ILE A 160 5.61 -16.22 -1.88
C ILE A 160 6.64 -15.14 -1.57
N LYS A 161 7.23 -14.60 -2.63
CA LYS A 161 8.17 -13.47 -2.61
C LYS A 161 7.74 -12.33 -3.54
N VAL A 162 6.89 -12.60 -4.52
CA VAL A 162 6.38 -11.59 -5.45
C VAL A 162 4.86 -11.71 -5.54
N THR A 163 4.17 -10.57 -5.65
CA THR A 163 2.74 -10.48 -5.97
C THR A 163 2.50 -9.25 -6.83
N SER A 164 1.26 -9.01 -7.25
CA SER A 164 0.88 -7.80 -7.98
C SER A 164 -0.48 -7.27 -7.57
N THR A 165 -0.67 -5.96 -7.73
CA THR A 165 -1.95 -5.29 -7.49
C THR A 165 -2.16 -4.11 -8.42
N GLU A 166 -3.41 -3.88 -8.80
CA GLU A 166 -3.84 -2.66 -9.50
C GLU A 166 -4.31 -1.55 -8.53
N GLU A 167 -4.39 -1.86 -7.24
CA GLU A 167 -5.01 -0.99 -6.23
C GLU A 167 -4.04 0.05 -5.64
N TYR A 168 -2.72 -0.07 -5.89
CA TYR A 168 -1.70 0.72 -5.21
C TYR A 168 -1.00 1.76 -6.10
N PRO A 169 -0.79 3.01 -5.62
CA PRO A 169 -1.32 3.58 -4.38
C PRO A 169 -2.82 3.90 -4.50
N HIS A 170 -3.31 4.05 -5.73
CA HIS A 170 -4.72 4.19 -6.05
C HIS A 170 -5.03 3.40 -7.32
N LEU A 171 -6.29 2.98 -7.47
CA LEU A 171 -6.75 2.31 -8.68
C LEU A 171 -6.63 3.21 -9.92
N ARG A 172 -6.83 4.53 -9.75
CA ARG A 172 -6.76 5.53 -10.82
C ARG A 172 -5.96 6.77 -10.40
N PRO A 173 -5.27 7.44 -11.34
CA PRO A 173 -5.05 7.01 -12.72
C PRO A 173 -3.99 5.89 -12.81
N PRO A 174 -4.08 4.94 -13.77
CA PRO A 174 -3.16 3.80 -13.88
C PRO A 174 -1.67 4.18 -13.95
N ARG A 175 -1.36 5.31 -14.61
CA ARG A 175 0.01 5.84 -14.74
C ARG A 175 0.70 6.20 -13.41
N HIS A 176 -0.04 6.30 -12.31
CA HIS A 176 0.53 6.56 -10.98
C HIS A 176 0.70 5.29 -10.15
N ARG A 177 0.29 4.12 -10.67
CA ARG A 177 0.53 2.83 -10.01
C ARG A 177 2.02 2.58 -9.93
N ARG A 178 2.45 2.00 -8.81
CA ARG A 178 3.85 1.74 -8.51
C ARG A 178 4.02 0.45 -7.72
N GLY A 179 5.26 0.02 -7.53
CA GLY A 179 5.59 -1.10 -6.67
C GLY A 179 5.78 -0.68 -5.21
N PHE A 180 5.86 -1.66 -4.32
CA PHE A 180 6.40 -1.50 -2.96
C PHE A 180 6.87 -2.85 -2.41
N ILE A 181 7.65 -2.81 -1.33
CA ILE A 181 8.06 -4.02 -0.60
C ILE A 181 7.40 -4.02 0.77
N TYR A 182 6.73 -5.12 1.11
CA TYR A 182 6.14 -5.31 2.43
C TYR A 182 6.37 -6.72 2.95
N LYS A 183 6.86 -6.85 4.19
CA LYS A 183 7.22 -8.14 4.82
C LYS A 183 8.07 -9.07 3.92
N ASN A 184 9.04 -8.47 3.21
CA ASN A 184 9.92 -9.15 2.25
C ASN A 184 9.18 -9.80 1.06
N ILE A 185 7.99 -9.31 0.73
CA ILE A 185 7.26 -9.63 -0.50
C ILE A 185 7.24 -8.37 -1.38
N VAL A 186 7.71 -8.53 -2.61
CA VAL A 186 7.67 -7.51 -3.66
C VAL A 186 6.25 -7.45 -4.21
N VAL A 187 5.66 -6.26 -4.23
CA VAL A 187 4.35 -5.99 -4.84
C VAL A 187 4.58 -5.18 -6.10
N LEU A 188 4.22 -5.74 -7.26
CA LEU A 188 4.37 -5.11 -8.56
C LEU A 188 3.06 -4.40 -8.99
N PRO A 189 3.15 -3.25 -9.69
CA PRO A 189 1.97 -2.60 -10.23
C PRO A 189 1.38 -3.42 -11.38
N ARG A 190 0.06 -3.60 -11.34
CA ARG A 190 -0.70 -4.30 -12.38
C ARG A 190 -1.47 -3.30 -13.25
N GLN A 191 -1.56 -3.60 -14.53
CA GLN A 191 -2.22 -2.81 -15.56
C GLN A 191 -3.55 -3.44 -15.99
N THR A 192 -4.48 -2.60 -16.39
CA THR A 192 -5.78 -3.00 -16.95
C THR A 192 -5.71 -2.92 -18.47
N CYS A 193 -6.42 -3.81 -19.17
CA CYS A 193 -6.42 -3.85 -20.64
C CYS A 193 -7.77 -3.53 -21.29
N GLY A 194 -8.75 -3.07 -20.50
CA GLY A 194 -10.12 -2.81 -20.99
C GLY A 194 -11.00 -4.05 -21.14
N LEU A 195 -10.44 -5.25 -20.91
CA LEU A 195 -11.20 -6.50 -20.85
C LEU A 195 -11.61 -6.81 -19.40
N PHE A 196 -12.91 -6.92 -19.18
CA PHE A 196 -13.48 -7.28 -17.88
C PHE A 196 -13.92 -8.75 -17.89
N THR A 197 -14.21 -9.31 -16.71
CA THR A 197 -14.60 -10.72 -16.56
C THR A 197 -15.85 -11.11 -17.38
N HIS A 198 -16.76 -10.15 -17.63
CA HIS A 198 -17.97 -10.33 -18.43
C HIS A 198 -17.81 -9.98 -19.92
N THR A 199 -16.63 -9.48 -20.33
CA THR A 199 -16.33 -9.09 -21.70
C THR A 199 -15.82 -10.30 -22.48
N ILE A 200 -16.76 -11.13 -22.92
CA ILE A 200 -16.51 -12.43 -23.56
C ILE A 200 -16.78 -12.37 -25.07
N PHE A 201 -17.76 -11.54 -25.48
CA PHE A 201 -18.13 -11.31 -26.88
C PHE A 201 -17.83 -9.87 -27.30
N ILE A 202 -17.41 -9.66 -28.54
CA ILE A 202 -17.07 -8.33 -29.07
C ILE A 202 -18.26 -7.37 -29.01
N ASP A 203 -19.47 -7.87 -29.24
CA ASP A 203 -20.70 -7.09 -29.22
C ASP A 203 -21.11 -6.66 -27.80
N LYS A 204 -20.50 -7.27 -26.77
CA LYS A 204 -20.67 -6.89 -25.35
C LYS A 204 -19.51 -6.06 -24.83
N TYR A 205 -18.48 -5.77 -25.65
CA TYR A 205 -17.40 -4.89 -25.25
C TYR A 205 -17.94 -3.49 -24.95
N PRO A 206 -17.63 -2.88 -23.78
CA PRO A 206 -18.12 -1.54 -23.46
C PRO A 206 -17.68 -0.51 -24.49
N GLY A 207 -18.64 0.10 -25.19
CA GLY A 207 -18.39 1.04 -26.29
C GLY A 207 -18.13 0.41 -27.67
N GLY A 208 -18.32 -0.91 -27.79
CA GLY A 208 -18.31 -1.63 -29.06
C GLY A 208 -16.91 -1.83 -29.67
N ARG A 209 -16.89 -2.47 -30.84
CA ARG A 209 -15.66 -2.85 -31.55
C ARG A 209 -14.72 -1.68 -31.77
N SER A 210 -15.21 -0.54 -32.26
CA SER A 210 -14.37 0.63 -32.55
C SER A 210 -13.59 1.10 -31.32
N ARG A 211 -14.16 1.02 -30.12
CA ARG A 211 -13.47 1.43 -28.89
C ARG A 211 -12.35 0.46 -28.50
N LEU A 212 -12.51 -0.84 -28.76
CA LEU A 212 -11.43 -1.81 -28.57
C LEU A 212 -10.29 -1.53 -29.56
N GLU A 213 -10.62 -1.32 -30.84
CA GLU A 213 -9.64 -0.98 -31.88
C GLU A 213 -8.88 0.31 -31.56
N GLU A 214 -9.58 1.37 -31.16
CA GLU A 214 -8.98 2.64 -30.76
C GLU A 214 -8.03 2.47 -29.57
N SER A 215 -8.39 1.64 -28.59
CA SER A 215 -7.53 1.33 -27.43
C SER A 215 -6.21 0.66 -27.86
N ILE A 216 -6.28 -0.25 -28.83
CA ILE A 216 -5.15 -1.00 -29.39
C ILE A 216 -4.28 -0.10 -30.29
N HIS A 217 -4.90 0.69 -31.16
CA HIS A 217 -4.25 1.44 -32.22
C HIS A 217 -4.02 2.90 -31.84
N GLY A 218 -3.15 3.12 -30.85
CA GLY A 218 -2.73 4.46 -30.42
C GLY A 218 -3.41 4.97 -29.14
N GLY A 219 -4.49 4.31 -28.70
CA GLY A 219 -5.24 4.65 -27.49
C GLY A 219 -4.68 4.06 -26.19
N GLU A 220 -5.56 3.88 -25.19
CA GLU A 220 -5.17 3.63 -23.79
C GLU A 220 -4.26 2.40 -23.61
N LEU A 221 -4.56 1.27 -24.25
CA LEU A 221 -3.74 0.07 -24.12
C LEU A 221 -2.36 0.29 -24.73
N PHE A 222 -2.28 0.83 -25.94
CA PHE A 222 -1.00 1.20 -26.57
C PHE A 222 -0.19 2.15 -25.69
N GLN A 223 -0.81 3.23 -25.21
CA GLN A 223 -0.16 4.21 -24.33
C GLN A 223 0.35 3.57 -23.04
N THR A 224 -0.30 2.52 -22.52
CA THR A 224 0.20 1.79 -21.35
C THR A 224 1.53 1.10 -21.65
N PHE A 225 1.67 0.46 -22.81
CA PHE A 225 2.95 -0.12 -23.26
C PHE A 225 4.05 0.93 -23.41
N ILE A 226 3.72 2.14 -23.89
CA ILE A 226 4.71 3.22 -24.04
C ILE A 226 5.15 3.79 -22.69
N ASN A 227 4.19 4.02 -21.79
CA ASN A 227 4.45 4.74 -20.53
C ASN A 227 4.98 3.85 -19.41
N SER A 228 4.80 2.53 -19.50
CA SER A 228 5.21 1.58 -18.46
C SER A 228 6.30 0.64 -18.97
N ARG A 229 7.45 0.62 -18.29
CA ARG A 229 8.56 -0.30 -18.61
C ARG A 229 8.31 -1.73 -18.12
N VAL A 230 7.47 -1.90 -17.11
CA VAL A 230 7.08 -3.20 -16.56
C VAL A 230 5.56 -3.29 -16.62
N ASN A 231 5.06 -4.21 -17.44
CA ASN A 231 3.65 -4.40 -17.71
C ASN A 231 3.20 -5.77 -17.24
N ILE A 232 2.31 -5.79 -16.26
CA ILE A 232 1.59 -6.98 -15.83
C ILE A 232 0.12 -6.74 -16.15
N PHE A 233 -0.42 -7.38 -17.18
CA PHE A 233 -1.82 -7.16 -17.55
C PHE A 233 -2.77 -8.14 -16.86
N MET A 234 -3.88 -7.62 -16.35
CA MET A 234 -4.99 -8.42 -15.88
C MET A 234 -5.90 -8.86 -17.02
N THR A 235 -6.09 -10.17 -17.14
CA THR A 235 -7.17 -10.82 -17.89
C THR A 235 -7.79 -11.92 -17.04
N HIS A 236 -8.91 -12.45 -17.48
CA HIS A 236 -9.61 -13.57 -16.85
C HIS A 236 -9.70 -14.70 -17.86
N LEU A 237 -9.77 -15.95 -17.40
CA LEU A 237 -9.88 -17.11 -18.30
C LEU A 237 -11.00 -16.89 -19.33
N SER A 238 -12.16 -16.39 -18.90
CA SER A 238 -13.31 -16.04 -19.76
C SER A 238 -12.99 -15.17 -20.99
N ASN A 239 -11.95 -14.32 -20.93
CA ASN A 239 -11.54 -13.49 -22.06
C ASN A 239 -10.83 -14.26 -23.19
N TYR A 240 -10.46 -15.52 -22.93
CA TYR A 240 -9.82 -16.43 -23.89
C TYR A 240 -10.81 -17.44 -24.49
N GLY A 241 -12.04 -17.52 -23.96
CA GLY A 241 -13.13 -18.30 -24.54
C GLY A 241 -13.90 -17.51 -25.62
N ASN A 242 -14.85 -18.19 -26.29
CA ASN A 242 -15.74 -17.62 -27.32
C ASN A 242 -15.00 -16.80 -28.39
N ASP A 243 -15.18 -15.47 -28.42
CA ASP A 243 -14.56 -14.56 -29.40
C ASP A 243 -13.05 -14.36 -29.18
N ARG A 244 -12.48 -14.94 -28.12
CA ARG A 244 -11.04 -14.91 -27.80
C ARG A 244 -10.47 -13.49 -27.75
N LEU A 245 -11.23 -12.56 -27.19
CA LEU A 245 -10.91 -11.13 -27.19
C LEU A 245 -9.52 -10.83 -26.61
N ALA A 246 -9.08 -11.56 -25.58
CA ALA A 246 -7.73 -11.39 -25.03
C ALA A 246 -6.64 -11.71 -26.05
N LEU A 247 -6.76 -12.82 -26.78
CA LEU A 247 -5.79 -13.22 -27.80
C LEU A 247 -5.71 -12.17 -28.91
N TYR A 248 -6.87 -11.74 -29.43
CA TYR A 248 -6.93 -10.68 -30.43
C TYR A 248 -6.28 -9.38 -29.93
N THR A 249 -6.66 -8.94 -28.73
CA THR A 249 -6.22 -7.66 -28.16
C THR A 249 -4.71 -7.62 -27.97
N PHE A 250 -4.12 -8.65 -27.35
CA PHE A 250 -2.69 -8.67 -27.07
C PHE A 250 -1.84 -8.91 -28.31
N GLU A 251 -2.23 -9.81 -29.21
CA GLU A 251 -1.50 -9.98 -30.46
C GLU A 251 -1.50 -8.69 -31.30
N SER A 252 -2.64 -8.01 -31.38
CA SER A 252 -2.79 -6.78 -32.17
C SER A 252 -1.98 -5.63 -31.59
N VAL A 253 -2.05 -5.39 -30.28
CA VAL A 253 -1.29 -4.29 -29.66
C VAL A 253 0.21 -4.56 -29.70
N ILE A 254 0.66 -5.81 -29.52
CA ILE A 254 2.09 -6.16 -29.62
C ILE A 254 2.62 -5.89 -31.02
N LYS A 255 1.89 -6.36 -32.06
CA LYS A 255 2.24 -6.08 -33.47
C LYS A 255 2.26 -4.58 -33.75
N PHE A 256 1.28 -3.84 -33.21
CA PHE A 256 1.22 -2.40 -33.38
C PHE A 256 2.40 -1.68 -32.69
N VAL A 257 2.74 -2.06 -31.45
CA VAL A 257 3.92 -1.53 -30.73
C VAL A 257 5.20 -1.78 -31.51
N GLN A 258 5.40 -2.98 -32.05
CA GLN A 258 6.59 -3.31 -32.84
C GLN A 258 6.64 -2.60 -34.19
N CYS A 259 5.49 -2.35 -34.80
CA CYS A 259 5.39 -1.64 -36.07
C CYS A 259 5.71 -0.15 -35.92
N TRP A 260 5.24 0.47 -34.84
CA TRP A 260 5.27 1.93 -34.66
C TRP A 260 6.33 2.43 -33.67
N THR A 261 7.06 1.53 -33.01
CA THR A 261 8.08 1.89 -32.03
C THR A 261 9.31 0.99 -32.13
N ASN A 262 10.42 1.43 -31.54
CA ASN A 262 11.63 0.61 -31.40
C ASN A 262 11.66 -0.18 -30.07
N LEU A 263 10.51 -0.29 -29.37
CA LEU A 263 10.44 -0.99 -28.09
C LEU A 263 10.64 -2.49 -28.28
N GLN A 264 11.50 -3.06 -27.46
CA GLN A 264 11.80 -4.47 -27.40
C GLN A 264 11.01 -5.09 -26.24
N LEU A 265 9.97 -5.85 -26.57
CA LEU A 265 9.16 -6.53 -25.57
C LEU A 265 9.83 -7.85 -25.18
N LYS A 266 9.92 -8.14 -23.88
CA LYS A 266 10.44 -9.41 -23.35
C LYS A 266 9.63 -9.89 -22.17
N THR A 267 9.64 -11.20 -21.93
CA THR A 267 8.99 -11.81 -20.77
C THR A 267 10.01 -12.57 -19.94
N VAL A 268 9.91 -12.42 -18.61
CA VAL A 268 10.70 -13.17 -17.62
C VAL A 268 9.77 -13.66 -16.51
N PRO A 269 10.15 -14.71 -15.77
CA PRO A 269 9.36 -15.19 -14.64
C PRO A 269 9.07 -14.06 -13.64
N PRO A 270 7.91 -14.05 -12.95
CA PRO A 270 7.54 -12.99 -12.02
C PRO A 270 8.60 -12.70 -10.93
N MET A 271 9.32 -13.73 -10.48
CA MET A 271 10.43 -13.61 -9.53
C MET A 271 11.57 -12.71 -10.05
N GLU A 272 11.96 -12.90 -11.32
CA GLU A 272 12.97 -12.08 -11.95
C GLU A 272 12.43 -10.69 -12.28
N LEU A 273 11.17 -10.61 -12.72
CA LEU A 273 10.48 -9.34 -12.97
C LEU A 273 10.48 -8.44 -11.73
N GLY A 274 10.28 -9.03 -10.54
CA GLY A 274 10.36 -8.35 -9.26
C GLY A 274 11.70 -7.65 -9.02
N ARG A 275 12.81 -8.31 -9.38
CA ARG A 275 14.16 -7.74 -9.26
C ARG A 275 14.35 -6.60 -10.26
N LYS A 276 14.03 -6.86 -11.53
CA LYS A 276 14.15 -5.85 -12.60
C LYS A 276 13.34 -4.59 -12.32
N TYR A 277 12.15 -4.73 -11.71
CA TYR A 277 11.33 -3.58 -11.33
C TYR A 277 12.08 -2.65 -10.37
N PHE A 278 12.66 -3.18 -9.29
CA PHE A 278 13.36 -2.35 -8.31
C PHE A 278 14.80 -1.98 -8.72
N ASP A 279 15.38 -2.67 -9.71
CA ASP A 279 16.58 -2.17 -10.41
C ASP A 279 16.27 -0.87 -11.18
N LEU A 280 15.05 -0.76 -11.75
CA LEU A 280 14.59 0.43 -12.47
C LEU A 280 14.05 1.53 -11.54
N TYR A 281 13.37 1.15 -10.46
CA TYR A 281 12.64 2.05 -9.56
C TYR A 281 13.00 1.82 -8.08
N PRO A 282 14.28 1.96 -7.67
CA PRO A 282 14.74 1.62 -6.33
C PRO A 282 14.05 2.45 -5.22
N GLU A 283 13.69 3.70 -5.51
CA GLU A 283 12.96 4.59 -4.62
C GLU A 283 11.55 4.10 -4.29
N GLU A 284 11.00 3.20 -5.11
CA GLU A 284 9.67 2.65 -4.93
C GLU A 284 9.57 1.50 -3.94
N ALA A 285 10.72 0.95 -3.50
CA ALA A 285 10.74 -0.09 -2.49
C ALA A 285 10.05 0.34 -1.19
N ASN A 286 10.11 1.65 -0.87
CA ASN A 286 9.48 2.22 0.31
C ASN A 286 7.96 2.44 0.07
N PRO A 287 7.08 1.84 0.90
CA PRO A 287 5.64 1.99 0.74
C PRO A 287 5.15 3.41 1.07
N VAL A 288 4.04 3.80 0.48
CA VAL A 288 3.30 5.03 0.74
C VAL A 288 1.90 4.61 1.17
N TRP A 289 1.66 4.63 2.48
CA TRP A 289 0.38 4.23 3.04
C TRP A 289 -0.65 5.34 2.78
N GLN A 290 -1.57 5.08 1.86
CA GLN A 290 -2.72 5.94 1.60
C GLN A 290 -3.80 5.69 2.64
N ASN A 291 -4.68 6.66 2.80
CA ASN A 291 -5.89 6.51 3.59
C ASN A 291 -6.90 5.56 2.90
N PRO A 292 -7.15 4.34 3.42
CA PRO A 292 -8.09 3.40 2.79
C PRO A 292 -9.53 3.94 2.74
N CYS A 293 -9.84 4.95 3.54
CA CYS A 293 -11.17 5.53 3.67
C CYS A 293 -11.51 6.58 2.61
N ASP A 294 -10.50 7.11 1.91
CA ASP A 294 -10.71 8.12 0.88
C ASP A 294 -11.02 7.48 -0.49
N ASP A 295 -10.87 6.15 -0.62
CA ASP A 295 -11.20 5.38 -1.82
C ASP A 295 -12.29 4.33 -1.51
N LYS A 296 -13.42 4.40 -2.22
CA LYS A 296 -14.56 3.48 -2.04
C LYS A 296 -14.18 2.02 -2.30
N ARG A 297 -13.29 1.78 -3.27
CA ARG A 297 -12.82 0.44 -3.61
C ARG A 297 -11.96 -0.11 -2.49
N HIS A 298 -10.99 0.68 -2.01
CA HIS A 298 -10.13 0.28 -0.89
C HIS A 298 -10.94 -0.04 0.35
N LEU A 299 -11.91 0.81 0.70
CA LEU A 299 -12.81 0.57 1.83
C LEU A 299 -13.59 -0.75 1.69
N ALA A 300 -14.08 -1.06 0.49
CA ALA A 300 -14.85 -2.28 0.22
C ALA A 300 -14.01 -3.58 0.32
N ILE A 301 -12.69 -3.50 0.12
CA ILE A 301 -11.77 -4.65 0.24
C ILE A 301 -10.88 -4.56 1.49
N TRP A 302 -11.22 -3.67 2.42
CA TRP A 302 -10.60 -3.56 3.73
C TRP A 302 -11.32 -4.44 4.74
N SER A 303 -10.61 -4.92 5.76
CA SER A 303 -11.22 -5.81 6.75
C SER A 303 -12.33 -5.09 7.51
N LYS A 304 -13.50 -5.73 7.66
CA LYS A 304 -14.68 -5.18 8.35
C LYS A 304 -14.48 -4.77 9.82
N TYR A 305 -13.38 -5.23 10.43
CA TYR A 305 -13.01 -4.88 11.81
C TYR A 305 -12.15 -3.62 11.90
N LYS A 306 -11.77 -3.06 10.76
CA LYS A 306 -11.04 -1.80 10.65
C LYS A 306 -12.03 -0.70 10.32
N THR A 307 -11.87 0.43 10.99
CA THR A 307 -12.70 1.62 10.75
C THR A 307 -11.80 2.83 10.60
N CYS A 308 -12.27 3.77 9.78
CA CYS A 308 -11.68 5.08 9.58
C CYS A 308 -11.59 5.88 10.87
N ASP A 309 -12.51 5.63 11.80
CA ASP A 309 -12.56 6.35 13.07
C ASP A 309 -11.41 5.99 14.02
N ARG A 310 -10.64 4.94 13.73
CA ARG A 310 -9.44 4.55 14.51
C ARG A 310 -8.18 5.30 14.10
N LEU A 311 -8.21 6.13 13.06
CA LEU A 311 -7.08 6.97 12.67
C LEU A 311 -7.10 8.31 13.42
N PRO A 312 -5.94 8.85 13.84
CA PRO A 312 -5.89 10.12 14.54
C PRO A 312 -6.34 11.28 13.65
N ARG A 313 -7.12 12.19 14.23
CA ARG A 313 -7.61 13.41 13.58
C ARG A 313 -6.61 14.56 13.65
N PHE A 314 -5.62 14.47 14.52
CA PHE A 314 -4.53 15.43 14.58
C PHE A 314 -3.25 14.82 15.15
N LEU A 315 -2.12 15.44 14.83
CA LEU A 315 -0.79 15.02 15.25
C LEU A 315 -0.09 16.15 16.01
N VAL A 316 0.50 15.85 17.16
CA VAL A 316 1.44 16.75 17.85
C VAL A 316 2.86 16.34 17.45
N ILE A 317 3.48 17.13 16.57
CA ILE A 317 4.67 16.69 15.83
C ILE A 317 6.01 17.03 16.49
N GLY A 318 6.02 17.81 17.58
CA GLY A 318 7.27 18.29 18.18
C GLY A 318 7.49 19.79 18.00
N PRO A 319 8.76 20.23 18.00
CA PRO A 319 9.99 19.44 18.23
C PRO A 319 10.15 18.94 19.67
N GLN A 320 11.21 18.18 19.93
CA GLN A 320 11.57 17.77 21.30
C GLN A 320 11.92 18.97 22.19
N LYS A 321 11.69 18.81 23.51
CA LYS A 321 12.03 19.78 24.55
C LYS A 321 11.30 21.12 24.49
N THR A 322 10.10 21.13 23.91
CA THR A 322 9.24 22.32 23.84
C THR A 322 7.99 22.24 24.70
N GLY A 323 7.84 21.19 25.52
CA GLY A 323 6.66 20.98 26.38
C GLY A 323 5.61 20.04 25.78
N THR A 324 5.96 19.25 24.75
CA THR A 324 5.03 18.32 24.09
C THR A 324 4.40 17.28 25.01
N THR A 325 5.11 16.78 26.02
CA THR A 325 4.54 15.85 27.02
C THR A 325 3.53 16.56 27.94
N ALA A 326 3.75 17.83 28.27
CA ALA A 326 2.78 18.63 29.02
C ALA A 326 1.51 18.87 28.19
N LEU A 327 1.67 19.26 26.92
CA LEU A 327 0.53 19.41 26.00
C LEU A 327 -0.25 18.10 25.84
N TYR A 328 0.45 16.97 25.69
CA TYR A 328 -0.18 15.64 25.65
C TYR A 328 -1.03 15.38 26.89
N ALA A 329 -0.49 15.63 28.09
CA ALA A 329 -1.23 15.45 29.34
C ALA A 329 -2.46 16.35 29.43
N PHE A 330 -2.37 17.62 29.01
CA PHE A 330 -3.51 18.54 29.01
C PHE A 330 -4.57 18.14 27.98
N LEU A 331 -4.18 17.72 26.78
CA LEU A 331 -5.13 17.23 25.78
C LEU A 331 -5.88 16.00 26.27
N SER A 332 -5.20 15.06 26.95
CA SER A 332 -5.80 13.85 27.49
C SER A 332 -6.76 14.09 28.68
N MET A 333 -6.83 15.31 29.23
CA MET A 333 -7.86 15.67 30.22
C MET A 333 -9.23 15.94 29.57
N HIS A 334 -9.27 16.24 28.26
CA HIS A 334 -10.51 16.58 27.57
C HIS A 334 -11.34 15.30 27.30
N PRO A 335 -12.62 15.22 27.74
CA PRO A 335 -13.40 13.98 27.65
C PRO A 335 -13.62 13.46 26.23
N ASN A 336 -13.66 14.35 25.24
CA ASN A 336 -13.79 14.00 23.81
C ASN A 336 -12.46 13.88 23.05
N ILE A 337 -11.30 13.98 23.71
CA ILE A 337 -9.98 13.76 23.07
C ILE A 337 -9.37 12.51 23.69
N LEU A 338 -8.97 11.56 22.85
CA LEU A 338 -8.31 10.35 23.31
C LEU A 338 -6.94 10.22 22.66
N SER A 339 -5.93 9.97 23.48
CA SER A 339 -4.58 9.67 23.03
C SER A 339 -4.44 8.20 22.60
N ASN A 340 -3.33 7.89 21.95
CA ASN A 340 -2.88 6.52 21.76
C ASN A 340 -2.62 5.79 23.09
N PHE A 341 -2.65 4.46 23.04
CA PHE A 341 -2.10 3.59 24.07
C PHE A 341 -0.58 3.76 24.15
N PRO A 342 0.02 3.62 25.35
CA PRO A 342 1.46 3.78 25.51
C PRO A 342 2.23 2.61 24.87
N SER A 343 3.35 2.95 24.24
CA SER A 343 4.37 2.03 23.78
C SER A 343 5.30 1.63 24.93
N SER A 344 5.63 0.35 25.04
CA SER A 344 6.63 -0.12 26.01
C SER A 344 8.06 0.39 25.74
N LYS A 345 8.32 0.91 24.52
CA LYS A 345 9.64 1.39 24.10
C LYS A 345 9.74 2.90 24.03
N THR A 346 8.65 3.55 23.62
CA THR A 346 8.61 4.98 23.28
C THR A 346 7.59 5.74 24.12
N PHE A 347 7.07 5.10 25.18
CA PHE A 347 6.15 5.67 26.16
C PHE A 347 4.91 6.26 25.48
N GLU A 348 4.62 7.55 25.65
CA GLU A 348 3.48 8.20 25.02
C GLU A 348 3.61 8.35 23.49
N GLU A 349 4.80 8.19 22.92
CA GLU A 349 5.04 8.39 21.48
C GLU A 349 4.87 7.12 20.66
N VAL A 350 4.15 7.20 19.54
CA VAL A 350 4.00 6.06 18.62
C VAL A 350 5.19 5.95 17.68
N GLN A 351 5.73 7.08 17.23
CA GLN A 351 6.88 7.16 16.32
C GLN A 351 6.69 6.29 15.07
N PHE A 352 5.53 6.42 14.42
CA PHE A 352 5.18 5.67 13.22
C PHE A 352 5.85 6.26 11.98
N PHE A 353 5.70 7.55 11.71
CA PHE A 353 6.07 8.15 10.42
C PHE A 353 7.57 8.40 10.22
N ASN A 354 8.36 8.43 11.29
CA ASN A 354 9.76 8.90 11.30
C ASN A 354 10.84 7.82 11.11
N GLY A 355 10.47 6.53 11.00
CA GLY A 355 11.50 5.48 10.97
C GLY A 355 11.00 4.08 10.69
N ALA A 356 11.62 3.10 11.37
CA ALA A 356 11.43 1.67 11.13
C ALA A 356 10.00 1.18 11.39
N ASN A 357 9.28 1.82 12.31
CA ASN A 357 7.89 1.47 12.63
C ASN A 357 6.94 1.67 11.45
N TYR A 358 7.22 2.64 10.56
CA TYR A 358 6.44 2.90 9.36
C TYR A 358 6.26 1.64 8.48
N TYR A 359 7.31 0.82 8.39
CA TYR A 359 7.32 -0.41 7.58
C TYR A 359 6.52 -1.56 8.19
N ARG A 360 6.01 -1.41 9.42
CA ARG A 360 5.08 -2.37 10.04
C ARG A 360 3.65 -2.26 9.50
N GLY A 361 3.36 -1.19 8.75
CA GLY A 361 2.09 -1.00 8.06
C GLY A 361 1.00 -0.35 8.92
N ILE A 362 -0.12 -0.04 8.28
CA ILE A 362 -1.25 0.68 8.88
C ILE A 362 -1.86 -0.10 10.06
N ASP A 363 -1.90 -1.43 9.98
CA ASP A 363 -2.48 -2.29 11.02
C ASP A 363 -1.76 -2.10 12.36
N TRP A 364 -0.42 -2.09 12.32
CA TRP A 364 0.40 -1.83 13.49
C TRP A 364 0.17 -0.43 14.07
N TYR A 365 -0.05 0.57 13.21
CA TYR A 365 -0.35 1.93 13.66
C TYR A 365 -1.72 2.01 14.34
N MET A 366 -2.74 1.36 13.77
CA MET A 366 -4.10 1.34 14.31
C MET A 366 -4.21 0.62 15.65
N GLU A 367 -3.32 -0.35 15.94
CA GLU A 367 -3.27 -1.04 17.24
C GLU A 367 -3.04 -0.10 18.42
N PHE A 368 -2.42 1.07 18.19
CA PHE A 368 -2.21 2.09 19.22
C PHE A 368 -3.47 2.86 19.57
N PHE A 369 -4.54 2.75 18.78
CA PHE A 369 -5.72 3.56 18.98
C PHE A 369 -6.92 2.72 19.43
N PRO A 370 -7.70 3.21 20.42
CA PRO A 370 -8.92 2.53 20.83
C PRO A 370 -9.91 2.47 19.66
N THR A 371 -10.73 1.43 19.62
CA THR A 371 -11.89 1.40 18.72
C THR A 371 -12.94 2.34 19.29
N PRO A 372 -13.29 3.45 18.61
CA PRO A 372 -14.27 4.39 19.14
C PRO A 372 -15.64 3.72 19.24
N SER A 373 -16.37 4.03 20.32
CA SER A 373 -17.75 3.61 20.48
C SER A 373 -18.66 4.42 19.56
N ASN A 374 -19.69 3.80 18.98
CA ASN A 374 -20.65 4.41 18.05
C ASN A 374 -21.36 5.69 18.58
N SER A 375 -21.20 6.02 19.87
CA SER A 375 -21.96 7.05 20.57
C SER A 375 -21.19 8.35 20.88
N SER A 376 -19.89 8.47 20.55
CA SER A 376 -19.13 9.68 20.90
C SER A 376 -18.22 10.20 19.80
N LEU A 377 -18.29 11.52 19.55
CA LEU A 377 -17.37 12.28 18.69
C LEU A 377 -15.98 12.34 19.34
N GLN A 378 -15.28 11.20 19.40
CA GLN A 378 -13.94 11.11 19.95
C GLN A 378 -12.91 11.57 18.91
N TYR A 379 -12.05 12.49 19.32
CA TYR A 379 -10.91 12.98 18.54
C TYR A 379 -9.68 12.22 18.98
N LEU A 380 -9.26 11.26 18.16
CA LEU A 380 -8.02 10.53 18.38
C LEU A 380 -6.81 11.39 18.01
N PHE A 381 -5.74 11.30 18.80
CA PHE A 381 -4.47 11.96 18.49
C PHE A 381 -3.27 11.14 18.93
N GLU A 382 -2.12 11.43 18.31
CA GLU A 382 -0.83 11.01 18.84
C GLU A 382 0.12 12.19 18.99
N LYS A 383 1.13 12.01 19.83
CA LYS A 383 2.26 12.92 19.99
C LYS A 383 3.55 12.16 19.72
N SER A 384 4.34 12.64 18.76
CA SER A 384 5.66 12.09 18.48
C SER A 384 6.59 13.26 18.17
N ALA A 385 7.39 13.70 19.14
CA ALA A 385 8.17 14.93 19.01
C ALA A 385 9.31 14.84 17.99
N THR A 386 9.64 13.63 17.57
CA THR A 386 10.61 13.28 16.54
C THR A 386 10.07 13.45 15.11
N TYR A 387 8.79 13.81 14.94
CA TYR A 387 8.20 14.05 13.63
C TYR A 387 8.68 15.37 13.01
N PHE A 388 8.87 16.40 13.83
CA PHE A 388 9.25 17.74 13.39
C PHE A 388 10.61 17.80 12.68
N ASP A 389 11.57 16.95 13.04
CA ASP A 389 12.92 17.01 12.47
C ASP A 389 13.13 16.03 11.30
N ASN A 390 12.07 15.36 10.82
CA ASN A 390 12.18 14.28 9.85
C ASN A 390 11.57 14.63 8.49
N GLU A 391 12.38 14.60 7.44
CA GLU A 391 11.98 14.98 6.08
C GLU A 391 10.93 14.06 5.43
N LEU A 392 10.86 12.79 5.83
CA LEU A 392 9.90 11.84 5.25
C LEU A 392 8.51 11.94 5.91
N VAL A 393 8.44 12.47 7.13
CA VAL A 393 7.21 12.48 7.92
C VAL A 393 6.07 13.23 7.23
N PRO A 394 6.25 14.46 6.70
CA PRO A 394 5.09 15.17 6.17
C PRO A 394 4.49 14.46 4.96
N LYS A 395 5.31 13.90 4.06
CA LYS A 395 4.83 13.11 2.92
C LYS A 395 4.06 11.86 3.37
N ARG A 396 4.58 11.13 4.35
CA ARG A 396 3.96 9.90 4.88
C ARG A 396 2.67 10.18 5.66
N ALA A 397 2.70 11.21 6.49
CA ALA A 397 1.55 11.65 7.27
C ALA A 397 0.43 12.17 6.37
N HIS A 398 0.76 12.98 5.35
CA HIS A 398 -0.24 13.48 4.41
C HIS A 398 -0.88 12.36 3.57
N ALA A 399 -0.12 11.35 3.14
CA ALA A 399 -0.67 10.22 2.40
C ALA A 399 -1.71 9.42 3.22
N LEU A 400 -1.40 9.14 4.51
CA LEU A 400 -2.28 8.34 5.36
C LEU A 400 -3.39 9.17 6.03
N LEU A 401 -3.09 10.41 6.38
CA LEU A 401 -3.94 11.30 7.18
C LEU A 401 -4.10 12.67 6.50
N PRO A 402 -4.61 12.75 5.27
CA PRO A 402 -4.65 14.00 4.50
C PRO A 402 -5.50 15.10 5.15
N ARG A 403 -6.43 14.70 6.02
CA ARG A 403 -7.34 15.60 6.75
C ARG A 403 -6.90 15.90 8.19
N ALA A 404 -5.79 15.32 8.65
CA ALA A 404 -5.32 15.54 10.02
C ALA A 404 -4.85 16.98 10.21
N LYS A 405 -5.14 17.53 11.38
CA LYS A 405 -4.56 18.81 11.81
C LYS A 405 -3.17 18.58 12.41
N ILE A 406 -2.27 19.53 12.24
CA ILE A 406 -0.91 19.46 12.73
C ILE A 406 -0.73 20.49 13.84
N VAL A 407 -0.18 20.08 14.98
CA VAL A 407 0.13 20.94 16.11
C VAL A 407 1.63 20.85 16.40
N THR A 408 2.30 21.99 16.45
CA THR A 408 3.71 22.11 16.83
C THR A 408 3.86 23.13 17.95
N ILE A 409 4.89 22.97 18.79
CA ILE A 409 5.18 23.87 19.91
C ILE A 409 6.59 24.40 19.74
N LEU A 410 6.75 25.71 19.64
CA LEU A 410 8.07 26.33 19.49
C LEU A 410 8.41 27.13 20.74
N ILE A 411 9.68 27.08 21.14
CA ILE A 411 10.26 27.95 22.18
C ILE A 411 11.50 28.61 21.59
N ASN A 412 12.11 29.54 22.33
CA ASN A 412 13.40 30.11 21.96
C ASN A 412 14.42 28.98 21.60
N PRO A 413 15.01 28.99 20.40
CA PRO A 413 15.83 27.90 19.91
C PRO A 413 17.10 27.66 20.75
N ALA A 414 17.67 28.72 21.36
CA ALA A 414 18.81 28.58 22.27
C ALA A 414 18.42 27.83 23.55
N ARG A 415 17.25 28.15 24.12
CA ARG A 415 16.71 27.43 25.29
C ARG A 415 16.36 25.98 24.97
N ARG A 416 15.80 25.71 23.79
CA ARG A 416 15.53 24.34 23.33
C ARG A 416 16.82 23.53 23.22
N ALA A 417 17.85 24.09 22.58
CA ALA A 417 19.14 23.45 22.43
C ALA A 417 19.78 23.14 23.79
N TYR A 418 19.74 24.09 24.73
CA TYR A 418 20.21 23.91 26.10
C TYR A 418 19.44 22.79 26.84
N SER A 419 18.11 22.74 26.72
CA SER A 419 17.30 21.69 27.33
C SER A 419 17.55 20.29 26.74
N TRP A 420 17.81 20.21 25.43
CA TRP A 420 18.21 18.95 24.78
C TRP A 420 19.58 18.48 25.27
N TYR A 421 20.52 19.41 25.40
CA TYR A 421 21.84 19.14 25.95
C TYR A 421 21.81 18.59 27.38
N GLN A 422 21.04 19.22 28.27
CA GLN A 422 20.87 18.76 29.65
C GLN A 422 20.35 17.31 29.73
N LEU A 423 19.60 16.84 28.73
CA LEU A 423 19.11 15.46 28.67
C LEU A 423 20.19 14.48 28.18
N LEU A 424 21.07 14.91 27.27
CA LEU A 424 22.16 14.08 26.73
C LEU A 424 23.32 13.95 27.72
N ILE A 425 23.53 14.94 28.58
CA ILE A 425 24.52 14.90 29.66
C ILE A 425 23.87 14.39 30.94
N LEU A 426 23.77 13.07 31.05
CA LEU A 426 23.69 12.37 32.33
C LEU A 426 25.10 12.06 32.88
N ASP A 427 26.07 12.95 32.65
CA ASP A 427 27.32 13.02 33.41
C ASP A 427 27.58 14.47 33.84
N GLY A 428 26.94 14.85 34.95
CA GLY A 428 27.00 16.20 35.50
C GLY A 428 28.35 16.59 36.10
N ASP A 429 29.30 15.67 36.24
CA ASP A 429 30.64 15.95 36.78
C ASP A 429 31.57 16.51 35.70
N GLN A 430 31.49 16.00 34.47
CA GLN A 430 32.33 16.46 33.35
C GLN A 430 31.99 17.90 32.90
N LEU A 431 30.70 18.27 32.96
CA LEU A 431 30.26 19.63 32.64
C LEU A 431 30.74 20.68 33.65
N ARG A 432 30.85 20.30 34.93
CA ARG A 432 31.29 21.19 36.01
C ARG A 432 32.80 21.44 35.96
N THR A 433 33.55 20.48 35.45
CA THR A 433 35.01 20.47 35.48
C THR A 433 35.64 20.98 34.18
N ASP A 434 35.01 20.77 33.02
CA ASP A 434 35.53 21.25 31.72
C ASP A 434 34.40 21.56 30.72
N PRO A 435 33.68 22.68 30.91
CA PRO A 435 32.51 23.02 30.10
C PRO A 435 32.85 23.34 28.63
N VAL A 436 34.02 23.90 28.35
CA VAL A 436 34.41 24.34 26.99
C VAL A 436 34.77 23.15 26.10
N SER A 437 35.58 22.22 26.59
CA SER A 437 35.93 20.99 25.87
C SER A 437 34.72 20.09 25.67
N THR A 438 33.84 20.02 26.67
CA THR A 438 32.58 19.29 26.59
C THR A 438 31.70 19.87 25.48
N MET A 439 31.52 21.20 25.44
CA MET A 439 30.75 21.88 24.40
C MET A 439 31.33 21.70 22.99
N TRP A 440 32.66 21.75 22.84
CA TRP A 440 33.33 21.51 21.57
C TRP A 440 33.15 20.07 21.07
N LYS A 441 33.30 19.07 21.96
CA LYS A 441 33.05 17.66 21.65
C LYS A 441 31.60 17.41 21.28
N THR A 442 30.65 18.07 21.96
CA THR A 442 29.21 17.99 21.67
C THR A 442 28.87 18.53 20.28
N GLN A 443 29.36 19.71 19.89
CA GLN A 443 29.13 20.25 18.53
C GLN A 443 29.69 19.34 17.45
N LYS A 444 30.90 18.80 17.67
CA LYS A 444 31.57 17.89 16.75
C LYS A 444 30.88 16.52 16.67
N PHE A 445 30.39 15.99 17.80
CA PHE A 445 29.67 14.72 17.89
C PHE A 445 28.29 14.80 17.24
N LEU A 446 27.54 15.87 17.50
CA LEU A 446 26.17 16.04 17.00
C LEU A 446 26.09 16.44 15.52
N LYS A 447 27.22 16.73 14.85
CA LYS A 447 27.26 17.25 13.47
C LYS A 447 26.26 18.40 13.23
N VAL A 448 26.00 19.21 14.26
CA VAL A 448 25.01 20.30 14.18
C VAL A 448 25.56 21.34 13.21
N LYS A 449 25.08 21.31 11.97
CA LYS A 449 25.14 22.50 11.13
C LYS A 449 24.22 23.52 11.79
N PRO A 450 24.66 24.76 12.08
CA PRO A 450 23.90 25.76 12.83
C PRO A 450 22.65 26.30 12.09
N HIS A 451 22.20 25.60 11.06
CA HIS A 451 21.09 26.01 10.21
C HIS A 451 20.11 24.84 10.11
N PHE A 452 19.20 24.76 11.08
CA PHE A 452 17.93 24.09 10.85
C PHE A 452 17.02 25.15 10.24
N ASP A 453 16.81 25.05 8.93
CA ASP A 453 15.95 26.00 8.23
C ASP A 453 14.48 25.66 8.53
N TYR A 454 13.94 26.31 9.55
CA TYR A 454 12.52 26.21 9.86
C TYR A 454 11.65 26.66 8.68
N ASP A 455 12.12 27.55 7.81
CA ASP A 455 11.34 28.06 6.69
C ASP A 455 11.08 26.98 5.63
N SER A 456 12.09 26.25 5.17
CA SER A 456 11.90 25.14 4.22
C SER A 456 11.06 24.00 4.82
N HIS A 457 11.23 23.66 6.09
CA HIS A 457 10.44 22.61 6.74
C HIS A 457 8.97 23.03 6.96
N LEU A 458 8.76 24.28 7.40
CA LEU A 458 7.41 24.82 7.59
C LEU A 458 6.70 25.01 6.24
N ARG A 459 7.37 25.44 5.16
CA ARG A 459 6.75 25.57 3.83
C ARG A 459 6.09 24.28 3.32
N TYR A 460 6.69 23.12 3.59
CA TYR A 460 6.11 21.83 3.22
C TYR A 460 4.96 21.39 4.15
N ILE A 461 4.99 21.82 5.42
CA ILE A 461 3.92 21.57 6.40
C ILE A 461 2.75 22.58 6.22
N LEU A 462 3.01 23.78 5.69
CA LEU A 462 2.04 24.87 5.54
C LEU A 462 0.95 24.61 4.49
N GLU A 463 1.11 23.58 3.64
CA GLU A 463 0.00 23.06 2.82
C GLU A 463 -1.02 22.26 3.66
N ILE A 464 -0.71 22.00 4.94
CA ILE A 464 -1.53 21.26 5.89
C ILE A 464 -2.01 22.22 6.99
N HIS A 465 -3.22 21.99 7.53
CA HIS A 465 -3.76 22.79 8.64
C HIS A 465 -2.82 22.74 9.87
N LEU A 466 -1.96 23.76 10.04
CA LEU A 466 -0.93 23.85 11.08
C LEU A 466 -1.31 24.86 12.18
N LEU A 467 -1.15 24.45 13.43
CA LEU A 467 -1.15 25.32 14.60
C LEU A 467 0.24 25.36 15.23
N ILE A 468 0.81 26.56 15.34
CA ILE A 468 2.05 26.82 16.07
C ILE A 468 1.68 27.37 17.45
N LEU A 469 2.06 26.64 18.49
CA LEU A 469 1.89 27.05 19.87
C LEU A 469 3.19 27.68 20.39
N ASP A 470 3.04 28.74 21.17
CA ASP A 470 4.12 29.31 21.95
C ASP A 470 4.35 28.46 23.21
N GLY A 471 5.50 27.80 23.30
CA GLY A 471 5.83 26.94 24.42
C GLY A 471 6.18 27.72 25.71
N ASP A 472 6.55 29.00 25.63
CA ASP A 472 6.64 29.84 26.81
C ASP A 472 5.24 30.17 27.35
N GLN A 473 4.28 30.48 26.47
CA GLN A 473 2.88 30.62 26.87
C GLN A 473 2.30 29.32 27.42
N LEU A 474 2.59 28.16 26.82
CA LEU A 474 2.15 26.87 27.35
C LEU A 474 2.63 26.64 28.79
N ARG A 475 3.79 27.19 29.15
CA ARG A 475 4.36 27.08 30.50
C ARG A 475 3.76 28.09 31.48
N THR A 476 3.54 29.34 31.07
CA THR A 476 3.11 30.43 31.96
C THR A 476 1.60 30.66 31.98
N ASP A 477 0.89 30.28 30.93
CA ASP A 477 -0.56 30.41 30.73
C ASP A 477 -1.06 29.23 29.85
N PRO A 478 -1.08 28.01 30.41
CA PRO A 478 -1.55 26.83 29.69
C PRO A 478 -3.04 26.91 29.34
N VAL A 479 -3.88 27.60 30.11
CA VAL A 479 -5.32 27.69 29.88
C VAL A 479 -5.62 28.40 28.56
N SER A 480 -5.00 29.56 28.30
CA SER A 480 -5.14 30.27 27.03
C SER A 480 -4.62 29.45 25.85
N THR A 481 -3.51 28.74 26.06
CA THR A 481 -2.91 27.85 25.05
C THR A 481 -3.86 26.70 24.70
N MET A 482 -4.49 26.07 25.69
CA MET A 482 -5.47 25.00 25.50
C MET A 482 -6.77 25.51 24.87
N TRP A 483 -7.22 26.72 25.21
CA TRP A 483 -8.35 27.37 24.56
C TRP A 483 -8.11 27.58 23.05
N LYS A 484 -6.94 28.09 22.67
CA LYS A 484 -6.53 28.22 21.26
C LYS A 484 -6.51 26.85 20.57
N THR A 485 -5.97 25.84 21.24
CA THR A 485 -5.84 24.47 20.72
C THR A 485 -7.21 23.85 20.45
N GLN A 486 -8.15 23.85 21.40
CA GLN A 486 -9.48 23.28 21.19
C GLN A 486 -10.28 24.02 20.10
N LYS A 487 -10.12 25.35 20.00
CA LYS A 487 -10.74 26.16 18.94
C LYS A 487 -10.21 25.77 17.56
N PHE A 488 -8.89 25.67 17.43
CA PHE A 488 -8.26 25.20 16.20
C PHE A 488 -8.69 23.78 15.83
N LEU A 489 -8.70 22.86 16.80
CA LEU A 489 -9.13 21.48 16.62
C LEU A 489 -10.64 21.35 16.34
N LYS A 490 -11.44 22.40 16.61
CA LYS A 490 -12.90 22.42 16.47
C LYS A 490 -13.58 21.35 17.32
N VAL A 491 -12.99 21.01 18.47
CA VAL A 491 -13.55 20.03 19.41
C VAL A 491 -14.75 20.65 20.11
N LYS A 492 -15.84 19.87 20.24
CA LYS A 492 -17.07 20.25 20.94
C LYS A 492 -17.51 19.15 21.90
N PRO A 493 -18.10 19.48 23.07
CA PRO A 493 -18.12 20.83 23.66
C PRO A 493 -16.70 21.27 24.04
N HIS A 494 -16.53 22.57 24.26
CA HIS A 494 -15.28 23.10 24.79
C HIS A 494 -15.07 22.64 26.23
N PHE A 495 -13.83 22.31 26.59
CA PHE A 495 -13.47 21.92 27.95
C PHE A 495 -12.94 23.14 28.71
N ASP A 496 -13.38 23.27 29.96
CA ASP A 496 -12.90 24.33 30.84
C ASP A 496 -11.61 23.87 31.54
N TYR A 497 -10.49 24.34 30.99
CA TYR A 497 -9.17 24.05 31.55
C TYR A 497 -8.84 24.89 32.79
N ASP A 498 -9.56 25.99 33.04
CA ASP A 498 -9.30 26.90 34.16
C ASP A 498 -9.52 26.18 35.50
N SER A 499 -10.58 25.37 35.58
CA SER A 499 -10.90 24.55 36.75
C SER A 499 -9.99 23.33 36.96
N HIS A 500 -9.12 22.99 35.99
CA HIS A 500 -8.36 21.73 35.97
C HIS A 500 -6.83 21.92 35.91
N LEU A 501 -6.34 23.08 35.45
CA LEU A 501 -4.91 23.38 35.36
C LEU A 501 -4.53 24.44 36.38
N ARG A 502 -3.64 24.08 37.31
CA ARG A 502 -2.95 25.06 38.17
C ARG A 502 -1.59 25.36 37.57
N TYR A 503 -1.31 26.65 37.36
CA TYR A 503 -0.03 27.14 36.87
C TYR A 503 0.44 28.29 37.74
N ILE A 504 1.76 28.48 37.80
CA ILE A 504 2.36 29.51 38.63
C ILE A 504 2.23 30.85 37.90
N LEU A 505 1.32 31.70 38.37
CA LEU A 505 1.29 33.13 38.06
C LEU A 505 2.50 33.77 38.76
N GLU A 506 3.60 33.92 38.02
CA GLU A 506 4.79 34.69 38.37
C GLU A 506 5.44 34.40 39.75
N ILE A 507 6.64 33.81 39.73
CA ILE A 507 7.60 34.04 40.81
C ILE A 507 8.14 35.46 40.59
N HIS A 508 7.55 36.45 41.27
CA HIS A 508 8.31 37.63 41.63
C HIS A 508 9.42 37.17 42.58
N VAL A 509 10.65 37.11 42.08
CA VAL A 509 11.84 36.96 42.90
C VAL A 509 11.99 38.30 43.64
N CYS A 510 11.75 38.30 44.95
CA CYS A 510 12.17 39.38 45.84
C CYS A 510 13.70 39.47 45.91
#